data_AF-A0A2V5U2X8-F1
#
_entry.id   AF-A0A2V5U2X8-F1
#
_cell.length_a   1.000
_cell.length_b   1.000
_cell.length_c   1.000
_cell.angle_alpha   90.00
_cell.angle_beta   90.00
_cell.angle_gamma   90.00
#
_symmetry.space_group_name_H-M   'P 1'
#
loop_
_entity.id
_entity.type
_entity.pdbx_description
1 polymer ?
#
loop_
_entity_poly.entity_id
_entity_poly.type
_entity_poly.pdbx_seq_one_letter_code
_entity_poly.pdbx_strand_id
1 'polypeptide(L)'
;MKDFPRILLALALNVLAFALVGGCSKQDAEAKKVNVTAMMDALKSADKDTRVNACAELAKAGPRSAPAVPSLILLLKDPDPEVRKLAVYALGEIGPNAKSALPTLKEMMNDPDRGVVMAVANTLRSIDPKGFSDLKNTTVSGQP
;
A
#
# COMPACT_ATOMS: atom_id res chain seq x y z
N MET A 1 -3.21 57.20 -27.41
CA MET A 1 -3.17 57.63 -28.83
C MET A 1 -1.72 57.95 -29.18
N LYS A 2 -0.94 57.18 -29.93
CA LYS A 2 -1.20 55.89 -30.59
C LYS A 2 0.01 54.94 -30.41
N ASP A 3 -0.19 53.62 -30.40
CA ASP A 3 -0.30 52.80 -29.17
C ASP A 3 0.34 51.40 -29.47
N PHE A 4 0.33 50.44 -28.53
CA PHE A 4 0.93 49.08 -28.63
C PHE A 4 0.44 48.28 -29.87
N PRO A 5 1.26 47.38 -30.53
CA PRO A 5 1.74 46.14 -29.89
C PRO A 5 3.05 45.49 -30.42
N ARG A 6 3.60 44.54 -29.65
CA ARG A 6 3.88 43.13 -30.07
C ARG A 6 4.56 42.31 -28.98
N ILE A 7 3.74 41.57 -28.25
CA ILE A 7 4.14 40.41 -27.46
C ILE A 7 4.54 39.30 -28.44
N LEU A 8 5.83 38.95 -28.53
CA LEU A 8 6.38 37.59 -28.79
C LEU A 8 7.91 37.65 -29.01
N LEU A 9 8.57 36.52 -28.69
CA LEU A 9 9.87 36.08 -29.26
C LEU A 9 11.21 36.64 -28.71
N ALA A 10 11.63 36.14 -27.53
CA ALA A 10 13.03 35.84 -27.11
C ALA A 10 12.98 35.39 -25.62
N LEU A 11 13.19 34.15 -25.16
CA LEU A 11 13.99 33.02 -25.63
C LEU A 11 15.48 33.33 -25.85
N ALA A 12 16.19 33.62 -24.75
CA ALA A 12 17.62 33.34 -24.61
C ALA A 12 18.03 33.23 -23.13
N LEU A 13 18.78 32.16 -22.83
CA LEU A 13 19.74 31.96 -21.72
C LEU A 13 19.52 32.71 -20.38
N ASN A 14 19.29 31.92 -19.32
CA ASN A 14 20.03 32.15 -18.07
C ASN A 14 20.36 30.82 -17.37
N VAL A 15 21.47 30.20 -17.79
CA VAL A 15 22.08 29.04 -17.12
C VAL A 15 23.43 29.49 -16.57
N LEU A 16 23.47 29.92 -15.29
CA LEU A 16 24.69 29.88 -14.49
C LEU A 16 24.42 30.07 -12.99
N ALA A 17 24.50 28.99 -12.21
CA ALA A 17 24.96 28.96 -10.80
C ALA A 17 24.82 27.54 -10.22
N PHE A 18 25.78 26.65 -10.51
CA PHE A 18 25.89 25.34 -9.87
C PHE A 18 27.20 25.29 -9.06
N ALA A 19 27.16 25.70 -7.78
CA ALA A 19 28.31 25.64 -6.89
C ALA A 19 27.94 25.63 -5.39
N LEU A 20 28.03 24.45 -4.78
CA LEU A 20 28.62 24.21 -3.45
C LEU A 20 28.35 25.22 -2.31
N VAL A 21 27.13 25.16 -1.76
CA VAL A 21 26.95 25.09 -0.29
C VAL A 21 26.02 23.90 -0.06
N GLY A 22 26.42 22.83 0.62
CA GLY A 22 27.22 22.82 1.84
C GLY A 22 26.35 22.80 3.10
N GLY A 23 25.04 22.54 2.97
CA GLY A 23 24.13 22.42 4.11
C GLY A 23 22.66 22.21 3.76
N CYS A 24 22.24 20.96 3.51
CA CYS A 24 20.88 20.53 3.84
C CYS A 24 20.94 20.00 5.28
N SER A 25 20.63 20.81 6.29
CA SER A 25 19.31 21.36 6.67
C SER A 25 18.46 20.33 7.42
N LYS A 26 18.22 20.64 8.69
CA LYS A 26 17.57 19.83 9.74
C LYS A 26 16.13 19.44 9.37
N GLN A 27 15.96 18.44 8.51
CA GLN A 27 14.66 17.81 8.19
C GLN A 27 14.59 16.34 8.65
N ASP A 28 15.58 15.91 9.43
CA ASP A 28 15.88 14.50 9.70
C ASP A 28 15.09 13.88 10.87
N ALA A 29 14.00 14.52 11.31
CA ALA A 29 13.21 14.10 12.47
C ALA A 29 11.68 14.18 12.32
N GLU A 30 11.14 14.83 11.28
CA GLU A 30 9.68 15.04 11.14
C GLU A 30 9.07 14.46 9.83
N ALA A 31 9.89 13.79 9.00
CA ALA A 31 9.50 13.37 7.65
C ALA A 31 9.63 11.85 7.39
N LYS A 32 8.75 11.04 7.97
CA LYS A 32 8.36 9.75 7.35
C LYS A 32 6.85 9.46 7.41
N LYS A 33 6.05 10.47 7.08
CA LYS A 33 4.63 10.27 6.74
C LYS A 33 4.57 9.49 5.42
N VAL A 34 4.17 8.22 5.48
CA VAL A 34 4.02 7.35 4.30
C VAL A 34 3.11 8.05 3.27
N ASN A 35 3.64 8.27 2.07
CA ASN A 35 2.88 8.82 0.95
C ASN A 35 2.10 7.67 0.29
N VAL A 36 0.88 7.43 0.77
CA VAL A 36 -0.01 6.35 0.31
C VAL A 36 -0.19 6.39 -1.21
N THR A 37 -0.36 7.58 -1.80
CA THR A 37 -0.52 7.73 -3.27
C THR A 37 0.73 7.27 -4.03
N ALA A 38 1.92 7.70 -3.61
CA ALA A 38 3.17 7.27 -4.25
C ALA A 38 3.40 5.75 -4.08
N MET A 39 3.02 5.17 -2.94
CA MET A 39 3.09 3.72 -2.75
C MET A 39 2.10 2.98 -3.67
N MET A 40 0.89 3.50 -3.91
CA MET A 40 -0.07 2.89 -4.84
C MET A 40 0.43 2.80 -6.29
N ASP A 41 1.31 3.73 -6.71
CA ASP A 41 1.99 3.63 -8.01
C ASP A 41 3.17 2.65 -7.95
N ALA A 42 3.94 2.63 -6.86
CA ALA A 42 5.02 1.66 -6.64
C ALA A 42 4.54 0.19 -6.61
N LEU A 43 3.31 -0.07 -6.14
CA LEU A 43 2.68 -1.40 -6.21
C LEU A 43 2.53 -1.92 -7.66
N LYS A 44 2.59 -1.06 -8.67
CA LYS A 44 2.47 -1.42 -10.10
C LYS A 44 3.83 -1.70 -10.76
N SER A 45 4.93 -1.57 -10.03
CA SER A 45 6.29 -1.74 -10.57
C SER A 45 6.51 -3.18 -11.07
N ALA A 46 7.22 -3.33 -12.20
CA ALA A 46 7.68 -4.62 -12.67
C ALA A 46 8.72 -5.24 -11.72
N ASP A 47 9.55 -4.40 -11.08
CA ASP A 47 10.48 -4.82 -10.05
C ASP A 47 9.75 -5.28 -8.78
N LYS A 48 10.10 -6.48 -8.29
CA LYS A 48 9.46 -7.06 -7.12
C LYS A 48 9.81 -6.31 -5.84
N ASP A 49 11.05 -5.85 -5.71
CA ASP A 49 11.54 -5.26 -4.45
C ASP A 49 10.85 -3.90 -4.21
N THR A 50 10.57 -3.16 -5.27
CA THR A 50 9.69 -1.99 -5.25
C THR A 50 8.28 -2.33 -4.75
N ARG A 51 7.66 -3.42 -5.22
CA ARG A 51 6.32 -3.86 -4.75
C ARG A 51 6.35 -4.31 -3.28
N VAL A 52 7.36 -5.09 -2.90
CA VAL A 52 7.64 -5.52 -1.51
C VAL A 52 7.74 -4.32 -0.57
N ASN A 53 8.56 -3.32 -0.93
CA ASN A 53 8.75 -2.10 -0.16
C ASN A 53 7.46 -1.28 -0.05
N ALA A 54 6.70 -1.15 -1.14
CA ALA A 54 5.42 -0.46 -1.13
C ALA A 54 4.39 -1.13 -0.21
N CYS A 55 4.26 -2.47 -0.26
CA CYS A 55 3.43 -3.22 0.69
C CYS A 55 3.87 -3.00 2.15
N ALA A 56 5.17 -3.05 2.42
CA ALA A 56 5.72 -2.89 3.77
C ALA A 56 5.49 -1.48 4.34
N GLU A 57 5.63 -0.41 3.54
CA GLU A 57 5.35 0.96 4.00
C GLU A 57 3.84 1.21 4.15
N LEU A 58 3.00 0.65 3.28
CA LEU A 58 1.53 0.70 3.43
C LEU A 58 1.06 -0.02 4.69
N ALA A 59 1.65 -1.18 5.03
CA ALA A 59 1.40 -1.90 6.27
C ALA A 59 1.75 -1.04 7.50
N LYS A 60 2.95 -0.43 7.54
CA LYS A 60 3.38 0.48 8.62
C LYS A 60 2.47 1.70 8.80
N ALA A 61 1.81 2.16 7.75
CA ALA A 61 0.83 3.25 7.82
C ALA A 61 -0.55 2.82 8.36
N GLY A 62 -0.83 1.51 8.37
CA GLY A 62 -2.00 0.89 8.97
C GLY A 62 -3.32 1.39 8.37
N PRO A 63 -4.35 1.71 9.18
CA PRO A 63 -5.66 2.14 8.68
C PRO A 63 -5.66 3.36 7.75
N ARG A 64 -4.61 4.19 7.78
CA ARG A 64 -4.43 5.34 6.87
C ARG A 64 -4.19 4.92 5.41
N SER A 65 -3.76 3.68 5.20
CA SER A 65 -3.55 3.07 3.87
C SER A 65 -4.83 2.50 3.25
N ALA A 66 -6.01 2.70 3.87
CA ALA A 66 -7.29 2.25 3.31
C ALA A 66 -7.54 2.60 1.81
N PRO A 67 -7.10 3.77 1.27
CA PRO A 67 -7.21 4.04 -0.17
C PRO A 67 -6.45 3.07 -1.07
N ALA A 68 -5.42 2.39 -0.56
CA ALA A 68 -4.62 1.42 -1.30
C ALA A 68 -5.23 0.00 -1.35
N VAL A 69 -6.33 -0.27 -0.62
CA VAL A 69 -6.97 -1.60 -0.56
C VAL A 69 -7.26 -2.19 -1.96
N PRO A 70 -7.81 -1.45 -2.95
CA PRO A 70 -8.02 -1.99 -4.29
C PRO A 70 -6.72 -2.43 -4.98
N SER A 71 -5.64 -1.67 -4.82
CA SER A 71 -4.32 -2.00 -5.38
C SER A 71 -3.68 -3.21 -4.68
N LEU A 72 -3.84 -3.31 -3.35
CA LEU A 72 -3.38 -4.47 -2.58
C LEU A 72 -4.15 -5.75 -2.93
N ILE A 73 -5.46 -5.66 -3.20
CA ILE A 73 -6.28 -6.79 -3.69
C ILE A 73 -5.75 -7.32 -5.04
N LEU A 74 -5.25 -6.46 -5.93
CA LEU A 74 -4.65 -6.91 -7.20
C LEU A 74 -3.35 -7.69 -6.96
N LEU A 75 -2.51 -7.28 -6.01
CA LEU A 75 -1.27 -7.99 -5.65
C LEU A 75 -1.50 -9.33 -4.94
N LEU A 76 -2.72 -9.66 -4.53
CA LEU A 76 -3.08 -11.01 -4.10
C LEU A 76 -2.98 -12.06 -5.23
N LYS A 77 -2.78 -11.60 -6.48
CA LYS A 77 -2.55 -12.45 -7.67
C LYS A 77 -1.14 -12.30 -8.25
N ASP A 78 -0.21 -11.68 -7.50
CA ASP A 78 1.18 -11.54 -7.95
C ASP A 78 1.84 -12.92 -8.14
N PRO A 79 2.64 -13.13 -9.20
CA PRO A 79 3.37 -14.39 -9.38
C PRO A 79 4.32 -14.71 -8.21
N ASP A 80 4.91 -13.69 -7.57
CA ASP A 80 5.84 -13.89 -6.46
C ASP A 80 5.06 -14.08 -5.13
N PRO A 81 5.30 -15.20 -4.39
CA PRO A 81 4.57 -15.51 -3.15
C PRO A 81 4.92 -14.57 -2.00
N GLU A 82 6.11 -13.94 -1.99
CA GLU A 82 6.49 -12.95 -0.99
C GLU A 82 5.70 -11.65 -1.17
N VAL A 83 5.48 -11.22 -2.42
CA VAL A 83 4.60 -10.09 -2.74
C VAL A 83 3.16 -10.39 -2.30
N ARG A 84 2.62 -11.58 -2.63
CA ARG A 84 1.27 -11.99 -2.18
C ARG A 84 1.16 -11.97 -0.65
N LYS A 85 2.11 -12.57 0.06
CA LYS A 85 2.18 -12.63 1.53
C LYS A 85 2.21 -11.22 2.16
N LEU A 86 2.97 -10.28 1.58
CA LEU A 86 3.06 -8.91 2.08
C LEU A 86 1.82 -8.07 1.75
N ALA A 87 1.17 -8.30 0.61
CA ALA A 87 -0.13 -7.69 0.29
C ALA A 87 -1.22 -8.14 1.28
N VAL A 88 -1.27 -9.44 1.61
CA VAL A 88 -2.12 -10.00 2.68
C VAL A 88 -1.83 -9.31 4.02
N TYR A 89 -0.56 -9.23 4.42
CA TYR A 89 -0.17 -8.58 5.68
C TYR A 89 -0.59 -7.09 5.73
N ALA A 90 -0.37 -6.34 4.65
CA ALA A 90 -0.76 -4.93 4.57
C ALA A 90 -2.29 -4.73 4.68
N LEU A 91 -3.10 -5.62 4.11
CA LEU A 91 -4.55 -5.62 4.29
C LEU A 91 -4.94 -5.91 5.75
N GLY A 92 -4.20 -6.78 6.45
CA GLY A 92 -4.37 -7.05 7.88
C GLY A 92 -4.10 -5.83 8.77
N GLU A 93 -3.03 -5.08 8.50
CA GLU A 93 -2.69 -3.84 9.23
C GLU A 93 -3.62 -2.66 8.91
N ILE A 94 -4.26 -2.66 7.72
CA ILE A 94 -5.37 -1.75 7.40
C ILE A 94 -6.64 -2.10 8.22
N GLY A 95 -6.80 -3.38 8.58
CA GLY A 95 -7.85 -3.86 9.49
C GLY A 95 -9.25 -3.80 8.87
N PRO A 96 -10.30 -3.42 9.62
CA PRO A 96 -11.69 -3.47 9.15
C PRO A 96 -12.01 -2.65 7.88
N ASN A 97 -11.17 -1.67 7.52
CA ASN A 97 -11.30 -0.92 6.26
C ASN A 97 -10.94 -1.76 5.02
N ALA A 98 -10.26 -2.90 5.18
CA ALA A 98 -9.92 -3.85 4.13
C ALA A 98 -11.00 -4.94 3.92
N LYS A 99 -12.21 -4.81 4.49
CA LYS A 99 -13.28 -5.83 4.38
C LYS A 99 -13.69 -6.20 2.95
N SER A 100 -13.48 -5.33 1.97
CA SER A 100 -13.68 -5.64 0.55
C SER A 100 -12.73 -6.73 0.01
N ALA A 101 -11.60 -6.99 0.68
CA ALA A 101 -10.67 -8.06 0.32
C ALA A 101 -11.12 -9.46 0.80
N LEU A 102 -12.14 -9.56 1.66
CA LEU A 102 -12.54 -10.84 2.27
C LEU A 102 -12.89 -11.96 1.27
N PRO A 103 -13.54 -11.72 0.11
CA PRO A 103 -13.79 -12.78 -0.87
C PRO A 103 -12.48 -13.35 -1.43
N THR A 104 -11.57 -12.47 -1.89
CA THR A 104 -10.27 -12.88 -2.44
C THR A 104 -9.37 -13.54 -1.39
N LEU A 105 -9.36 -13.03 -0.16
CA LEU A 105 -8.63 -13.66 0.95
C LEU A 105 -9.16 -15.08 1.26
N LYS A 106 -10.47 -15.34 1.11
CA LYS A 106 -11.01 -16.71 1.24
C LYS A 106 -10.52 -17.63 0.13
N GLU A 107 -10.42 -17.14 -1.11
CA GLU A 107 -9.86 -17.91 -2.24
C GLU A 107 -8.40 -18.30 -1.97
N MET A 108 -7.60 -17.38 -1.42
CA MET A 108 -6.18 -17.58 -1.06
C MET A 108 -5.92 -18.59 0.05
N MET A 109 -6.94 -19.13 0.72
CA MET A 109 -6.76 -20.30 1.59
C MET A 109 -6.31 -21.55 0.81
N ASN A 110 -6.42 -21.53 -0.52
CA ASN A 110 -5.95 -22.56 -1.44
C ASN A 110 -4.66 -22.15 -2.19
N ASP A 111 -3.96 -21.10 -1.75
CA ASP A 111 -2.69 -20.70 -2.36
C ASP A 111 -1.64 -21.83 -2.24
N PRO A 112 -0.87 -22.14 -3.30
CA PRO A 112 0.16 -23.18 -3.23
C PRO A 112 1.27 -22.88 -2.22
N ASP A 113 1.50 -21.60 -1.87
CA ASP A 113 2.48 -21.22 -0.86
C ASP A 113 1.86 -21.26 0.56
N ARG A 114 2.37 -22.16 1.40
CA ARG A 114 1.91 -22.32 2.79
C ARG A 114 2.13 -21.07 3.64
N GLY A 115 3.14 -20.26 3.34
CA GLY A 115 3.39 -18.99 4.04
C GLY A 115 2.31 -17.95 3.74
N VAL A 116 1.82 -17.91 2.50
CA VAL A 116 0.65 -17.10 2.09
C VAL A 116 -0.61 -17.58 2.83
N VAL A 117 -0.92 -18.88 2.81
CA VAL A 117 -2.11 -19.43 3.51
C VAL A 117 -2.09 -19.10 5.02
N MET A 118 -0.94 -19.23 5.68
CA MET A 118 -0.79 -18.87 7.09
C MET A 118 -0.96 -17.36 7.34
N ALA A 119 -0.47 -16.50 6.44
CA ALA A 119 -0.67 -15.05 6.54
C ALA A 119 -2.15 -14.68 6.38
N VAL A 120 -2.89 -15.35 5.49
CA VAL A 120 -4.34 -15.17 5.28
C VAL A 120 -5.12 -15.52 6.55
N ALA A 121 -4.85 -16.70 7.14
CA ALA A 121 -5.53 -17.17 8.35
C ALA A 121 -5.38 -16.20 9.54
N ASN A 122 -4.21 -15.56 9.68
CA ASN A 122 -3.98 -14.51 10.67
C ASN A 122 -4.71 -13.21 10.31
N THR A 123 -4.63 -12.79 9.06
CA THR A 123 -5.19 -11.53 8.53
C THR A 123 -6.72 -11.45 8.64
N LEU A 124 -7.43 -12.55 8.43
CA LEU A 124 -8.89 -12.60 8.53
C LEU A 124 -9.40 -12.16 9.91
N ARG A 125 -8.64 -12.41 10.99
CA ARG A 125 -8.98 -11.97 12.36
C ARG A 125 -8.92 -10.46 12.52
N SER A 126 -7.99 -9.79 11.85
CA SER A 126 -7.82 -8.33 11.91
C SER A 126 -8.85 -7.59 11.06
N ILE A 127 -9.25 -8.16 9.93
CA ILE A 127 -10.22 -7.56 9.00
C ILE A 127 -11.67 -7.77 9.47
N ASP A 128 -12.00 -8.95 10.01
CA ASP A 128 -13.33 -9.20 10.59
C ASP A 128 -13.28 -9.86 11.99
N PRO A 129 -12.94 -9.09 13.04
CA PRO A 129 -12.90 -9.60 14.41
C PRO A 129 -14.26 -10.14 14.90
N LYS A 130 -15.37 -9.59 14.39
CA LYS A 130 -16.73 -10.01 14.78
C LYS A 130 -17.10 -11.34 14.16
N GLY A 131 -17.05 -11.47 12.82
CA GLY A 131 -17.31 -12.74 12.14
C GLY A 131 -16.39 -13.88 12.61
N PHE A 132 -15.14 -13.57 12.99
CA PHE A 132 -14.25 -14.56 13.61
C PHE A 132 -14.64 -14.95 15.05
N SER A 133 -15.23 -14.04 15.82
CA SER A 133 -15.73 -14.33 17.17
C SER A 133 -17.01 -15.17 17.12
N ASP A 134 -17.90 -14.89 16.17
CA ASP A 134 -19.17 -15.60 16.00
C ASP A 134 -18.95 -17.09 15.64
N LEU A 135 -17.87 -17.41 14.91
CA LEU A 135 -17.43 -18.79 14.62
C LEU A 135 -17.03 -19.60 15.87
N LYS A 136 -16.57 -18.95 16.95
CA LYS A 136 -16.24 -19.62 18.22
C LYS A 136 -17.47 -19.87 19.09
N ASN A 137 -18.45 -18.98 19.05
CA ASN A 137 -19.67 -19.12 19.85
C ASN A 137 -20.62 -20.18 19.26
N THR A 138 -20.59 -20.38 17.94
CA THR A 138 -21.42 -21.37 17.22
C THR A 138 -20.90 -22.81 17.32
N THR A 139 -19.66 -23.04 17.75
CA THR A 139 -19.07 -24.39 17.86
C THR A 139 -19.29 -25.07 19.22
N VAL A 140 -19.98 -24.44 20.18
CA VAL A 140 -20.19 -24.97 21.54
C VAL A 140 -21.67 -25.26 21.87
N SER A 141 -22.63 -24.77 21.07
CA SER A 141 -24.06 -24.82 21.37
C SER A 141 -24.87 -25.83 20.54
N GLY A 142 -24.24 -26.87 19.96
CA GLY A 142 -24.87 -27.64 18.89
C GLY A 142 -24.31 -29.04 18.61
N GLN A 143 -24.22 -29.89 19.64
CA GLN A 143 -24.34 -31.34 19.45
C GLN A 143 -25.40 -31.88 20.42
N PRO A 144 -26.44 -32.59 19.95
CA PRO A 144 -27.23 -33.49 20.78
C PRO A 144 -26.45 -34.78 21.10
#